data_AF-W6RQW3-F1
#
_entry.id   AF-W6RQW3-F1
#
_cell.length_a   1.000
_cell.length_b   1.000
_cell.length_c   1.000
_cell.angle_alpha   90.00
_cell.angle_beta   90.00
_cell.angle_gamma   90.00
#
_symmetry.space_group_name_H-M   'P 1'
#
loop_
_entity.id
_entity.type
_entity.pdbx_description
1 polymer ?
#
loop_
_entity_poly.entity_id
_entity_poly.type
_entity_poly.pdbx_seq_one_letter_code
_entity_poly.pdbx_strand_id
1 'polypeptide(L)'
;MPRKTFASLAWFVVAGLVVFVVGYFSGPVINETTPAIAAENAVTFPPLDKLVHYTTVRRGVTREHMLTNPEALAAIKAGQPVAVGTHVVLVDFQSDVLHRYLVAQKMGEGSADWAYQWFWPDKSIKADENVAQCYSCHRSREDRQFMFTFTDALSLK
;
A
#
# COMPACT_ATOMS: atom_id res chain seq x y z
N MET A 1 44.12 -41.68 41.72
CA MET A 1 43.12 -42.52 41.02
C MET A 1 43.03 -43.85 41.76
N PRO A 2 41.86 -44.49 42.00
CA PRO A 2 40.45 -44.12 41.79
C PRO A 2 39.64 -44.07 43.13
N ARG A 3 38.65 -43.17 43.26
CA ARG A 3 37.19 -43.38 43.05
C ARG A 3 36.51 -44.23 44.13
N LYS A 4 35.65 -43.61 44.94
CA LYS A 4 34.17 -43.79 44.93
C LYS A 4 33.54 -43.01 46.11
N THR A 5 32.64 -42.12 45.74
CA THR A 5 31.71 -41.38 46.59
C THR A 5 30.53 -42.26 47.02
N PHE A 6 29.95 -41.96 48.18
CA PHE A 6 28.55 -41.56 48.40
C PHE A 6 28.04 -42.09 49.74
N ALA A 7 27.58 -41.17 50.59
CA ALA A 7 26.22 -41.14 51.12
C ALA A 7 26.22 -40.35 52.43
N SER A 8 25.51 -39.24 52.47
CA SER A 8 24.84 -38.82 53.70
C SER A 8 23.50 -38.21 53.32
N LEU A 9 22.47 -38.94 53.72
CA LEU A 9 21.08 -38.53 53.81
C LEU A 9 20.98 -37.21 54.59
N ALA A 10 20.18 -36.29 54.08
CA ALA A 10 19.46 -35.34 54.90
C ALA A 10 18.03 -35.25 54.38
N TRP A 11 17.14 -35.96 55.08
CA TRP A 11 15.71 -35.62 55.12
C TRP A 11 15.57 -34.24 55.76
N PHE A 12 14.73 -33.38 55.19
CA PHE A 12 13.44 -32.99 55.76
C PHE A 12 12.86 -31.83 54.95
N VAL A 13 11.68 -32.09 54.38
CA VAL A 13 10.73 -31.12 53.84
C VAL A 13 10.13 -30.35 55.00
N VAL A 14 10.10 -29.00 54.97
CA VAL A 14 8.92 -28.21 55.37
C VAL A 14 8.89 -26.87 54.62
N ALA A 15 7.72 -26.64 54.02
CA ALA A 15 7.08 -25.42 53.52
C ALA A 15 7.64 -24.05 53.92
N GLY A 16 7.66 -23.13 52.95
CA GLY A 16 7.87 -21.70 53.17
C GLY A 16 7.20 -20.85 52.09
N LEU A 17 5.96 -20.45 52.38
CA LEU A 17 5.28 -19.20 52.00
C LEU A 17 5.56 -18.55 50.63
N VAL A 18 4.53 -18.58 49.77
CA VAL A 18 4.36 -17.64 48.65
C VAL A 18 4.16 -16.23 49.21
N VAL A 19 5.07 -15.32 48.91
CA VAL A 19 4.88 -13.87 49.12
C VAL A 19 4.88 -13.20 47.75
N PHE A 20 3.70 -12.76 47.32
CA PHE A 20 3.55 -11.76 46.26
C PHE A 20 3.96 -10.41 46.81
N VAL A 21 5.08 -9.85 46.34
CA VAL A 21 5.36 -8.42 46.48
C VAL A 21 5.32 -7.78 45.10
N VAL A 22 4.27 -6.98 44.92
CA VAL A 22 4.02 -6.11 43.78
C VAL A 22 5.13 -5.06 43.72
N GLY A 23 6.00 -5.15 42.71
CA GLY A 23 6.95 -4.11 42.39
C GLY A 23 6.26 -2.96 41.66
N TYR A 24 6.00 -1.87 42.38
CA TYR A 24 5.66 -0.56 41.81
C TYR A 24 6.89 -0.03 41.04
N PHE A 25 6.91 -0.20 39.72
CA PHE A 25 7.84 0.51 38.84
C PHE A 25 7.13 1.74 38.26
N SER A 26 7.20 2.86 38.99
CA SER A 26 6.77 4.18 38.49
C SER A 26 7.91 4.81 37.68
N GLY A 27 8.20 4.24 36.52
CA GLY A 27 8.98 4.93 35.48
C GLY A 27 8.05 5.85 34.68
N PRO A 28 8.51 7.01 34.18
CA PRO A 28 7.72 7.80 33.25
C PRO A 28 7.48 6.95 32.00
N VAL A 29 6.23 6.54 31.79
CA VAL A 29 5.77 6.03 30.49
C VAL A 29 5.82 7.22 29.54
N ILE A 30 6.96 7.42 28.90
CA ILE A 30 7.07 8.28 27.74
C ILE A 30 6.24 7.61 26.64
N ASN A 31 4.99 8.02 26.55
CA ASN A 31 4.13 7.70 25.43
C ASN A 31 4.65 8.55 24.27
N GLU A 32 5.76 8.12 23.66
CA GLU A 32 6.30 8.73 22.46
C GLU A 32 5.30 8.47 21.34
N THR A 33 4.29 9.34 21.22
CA THR A 33 3.56 9.51 19.97
C THR A 33 4.56 10.03 18.95
N THR A 34 5.24 9.11 18.27
CA THR A 34 5.98 9.43 17.06
C THR A 34 4.97 10.09 16.12
N PRO A 35 5.15 11.37 15.72
CA PRO A 35 4.28 11.95 14.74
C PRO A 35 4.37 11.10 13.48
N ALA A 36 3.23 10.66 12.96
CA ALA A 36 3.18 10.02 11.65
C ALA A 36 3.62 11.08 10.64
N ILE A 37 4.86 10.97 10.16
CA ILE A 37 5.32 11.73 9.00
C ILE A 37 4.45 11.27 7.84
N ALA A 38 3.58 12.14 7.35
CA ALA A 38 2.87 11.89 6.11
C ALA A 38 3.95 11.66 5.04
N ALA A 39 4.00 10.45 4.48
CA ALA A 39 4.91 10.15 3.39
C ALA A 39 4.69 11.19 2.29
N GLU A 40 5.75 11.94 1.97
CA GLU A 40 5.75 12.87 0.85
C GLU A 40 5.27 12.11 -0.39
N ASN A 41 4.28 12.65 -1.11
CA ASN A 41 3.66 11.89 -2.19
C ASN A 41 4.70 11.61 -3.29
N ALA A 42 5.08 10.34 -3.42
CA ALA A 42 6.10 9.90 -4.35
C ALA A 42 5.57 9.66 -5.78
N VAL A 43 4.25 9.79 -6.00
CA VAL A 43 3.64 9.62 -7.32
C VAL A 43 4.02 10.78 -8.22
N THR A 44 4.59 10.47 -9.38
CA THR A 44 4.92 11.45 -10.40
C THR A 44 3.83 11.54 -11.46
N PHE A 45 3.65 12.72 -12.04
CA PHE A 45 2.78 12.88 -13.21
C PHE A 45 3.49 12.32 -14.46
N PRO A 46 2.95 11.29 -15.14
CA PRO A 46 3.63 10.69 -16.28
C PRO A 46 3.47 11.51 -17.56
N PRO A 47 4.39 11.36 -18.53
CA PRO A 47 4.19 11.85 -19.89
C PRO A 47 3.06 11.07 -20.57
N LEU A 48 1.88 11.68 -20.68
CA LEU A 48 0.65 11.02 -21.15
C LEU A 48 0.75 10.50 -22.59
N ASP A 49 1.57 11.13 -23.44
CA ASP A 49 1.83 10.74 -24.82
C ASP A 49 2.56 9.39 -24.94
N LYS A 50 3.18 8.92 -23.85
CA LYS A 50 3.80 7.59 -23.76
C LYS A 50 2.86 6.51 -23.25
N LEU A 51 1.64 6.88 -22.85
CA LEU A 51 0.66 5.94 -22.30
C LEU A 51 -0.36 5.54 -23.37
N VAL A 52 -0.84 4.31 -23.27
CA VAL A 52 -1.89 3.78 -24.13
C VAL A 52 -3.23 3.96 -23.44
N HIS A 53 -4.17 4.64 -24.09
CA HIS A 53 -5.57 4.63 -23.70
C HIS A 53 -6.17 3.24 -24.01
N TYR A 54 -6.47 2.46 -22.97
CA TYR A 54 -6.91 1.07 -23.12
C TYR A 54 -8.41 0.86 -22.89
N THR A 55 -9.08 1.76 -22.16
CA THR A 55 -10.54 1.73 -22.03
C THR A 55 -11.11 3.09 -21.63
N THR A 56 -12.39 3.28 -21.92
CA THR A 56 -13.19 4.43 -21.47
C THR A 56 -14.32 3.96 -20.58
N VAL A 57 -14.41 4.51 -19.37
CA VAL A 57 -15.54 4.30 -18.45
C VAL A 57 -16.47 5.50 -18.50
N ARG A 58 -17.79 5.27 -18.50
CA ARG A 58 -18.81 6.33 -18.49
C ARG A 58 -19.77 6.17 -17.33
N ARG A 59 -20.02 7.25 -16.58
CA ARG A 59 -20.90 7.29 -15.40
C ARG A 59 -21.63 8.62 -15.32
N GLY A 60 -22.89 8.67 -15.75
CA GLY A 60 -23.63 9.93 -15.84
C GLY A 60 -22.93 10.91 -16.78
N VAL A 61 -22.62 12.12 -16.29
CA VAL A 61 -21.88 13.16 -17.05
C VAL A 61 -20.37 12.93 -17.10
N THR A 62 -19.88 11.92 -16.39
CA THR A 62 -18.45 11.63 -16.28
C THR A 62 -18.01 10.65 -17.38
N ARG A 63 -16.91 11.01 -18.04
CA ARG A 63 -16.17 10.16 -18.98
C ARG A 63 -14.73 10.05 -18.49
N GLU A 64 -14.30 8.83 -18.20
CA GLU A 64 -12.98 8.52 -17.67
C GLU A 64 -12.18 7.80 -18.75
N HIS A 65 -11.11 8.40 -19.25
CA HIS A 65 -10.17 7.69 -20.11
C HIS A 65 -9.11 7.03 -19.22
N MET A 66 -8.95 5.72 -19.38
CA MET A 66 -7.97 4.96 -18.63
C MET A 66 -6.73 4.71 -19.49
N LEU A 67 -5.58 5.13 -18.99
CA LEU A 67 -4.29 4.98 -19.66
C LEU A 67 -3.31 4.21 -18.79
N THR A 68 -2.38 3.50 -19.43
CA THR A 68 -1.25 2.88 -18.73
C THR A 68 -0.08 2.64 -19.69
N ASN A 69 1.05 2.18 -19.17
CA ASN A 69 2.23 1.86 -19.95
C ASN A 69 1.95 0.69 -20.92
N PRO A 70 2.47 0.72 -22.16
CA PRO A 70 2.35 -0.41 -23.07
C PRO A 70 2.99 -1.69 -22.49
N GLU A 71 4.08 -1.56 -21.74
CA GLU A 71 4.73 -2.68 -21.05
C GLU A 71 3.84 -3.27 -19.95
N ALA A 72 3.06 -2.44 -19.25
CA ALA A 72 2.11 -2.89 -18.24
C ALA A 72 0.98 -3.71 -18.87
N LEU A 73 0.45 -3.29 -20.02
CA LEU A 73 -0.55 -4.04 -20.77
C LEU A 73 0.00 -5.40 -21.22
N ALA A 74 1.25 -5.44 -21.70
CA ALA A 74 1.92 -6.68 -22.07
C ALA A 74 2.08 -7.63 -20.87
N ALA A 75 2.51 -7.12 -19.71
CA ALA A 75 2.65 -7.89 -18.48
C ALA A 75 1.29 -8.45 -18.01
N ILE A 76 0.24 -7.62 -18.00
CA ILE A 76 -1.13 -8.02 -17.64
C ILE A 76 -1.61 -9.16 -18.55
N LYS A 77 -1.43 -9.05 -19.87
CA LYS A 77 -1.77 -10.11 -20.83
C LYS A 77 -1.00 -11.40 -20.61
N ALA A 78 0.26 -11.30 -20.17
CA ALA A 78 1.11 -12.43 -19.85
C ALA A 78 0.85 -13.03 -18.44
N GLY A 79 -0.09 -12.48 -17.67
CA GLY A 79 -0.34 -12.88 -16.29
C GLY A 79 0.83 -12.56 -15.34
N GLN A 80 1.67 -11.58 -15.70
CA GLN A 80 2.83 -11.15 -14.94
C GLN A 80 2.50 -9.89 -14.12
N PRO A 81 3.18 -9.67 -12.98
CA PRO A 81 3.12 -8.40 -12.29
C PRO A 81 3.65 -7.26 -13.18
N VAL A 82 3.04 -6.08 -13.06
CA VAL A 82 3.55 -4.87 -13.73
C VAL A 82 4.84 -4.40 -13.07
N ALA A 83 5.73 -3.83 -13.86
CA ALA A 83 7.02 -3.34 -13.38
C ALA A 83 6.88 -2.11 -12.46
N VAL A 84 7.85 -1.93 -11.57
CA VAL A 84 8.02 -0.69 -10.80
C VAL A 84 8.07 0.52 -11.72
N GLY A 85 7.40 1.60 -11.33
CA GLY A 85 7.25 2.81 -12.12
C GLY A 85 6.09 2.77 -13.12
N THR A 86 5.35 1.66 -13.23
CA THR A 86 4.10 1.63 -14.00
C THR A 86 3.11 2.66 -13.48
N HIS A 87 2.54 3.45 -14.39
CA HIS A 87 1.44 4.37 -14.12
C HIS A 87 0.12 3.83 -14.64
N VAL A 88 -0.92 3.95 -13.84
CA VAL A 88 -2.31 3.83 -14.29
C VAL A 88 -2.97 5.18 -14.08
N VAL A 89 -3.44 5.79 -15.17
CA VAL A 89 -3.97 7.15 -15.17
C VAL A 89 -5.44 7.11 -15.54
N LEU A 90 -6.27 7.75 -14.72
CA LEU A 90 -7.65 8.08 -15.02
C LEU A 90 -7.70 9.57 -15.38
N VAL A 91 -8.05 9.87 -16.62
CA VAL A 91 -8.34 11.24 -17.09
C VAL A 91 -9.83 11.46 -16.99
N ASP A 92 -10.26 12.27 -16.02
CA ASP A 92 -11.65 12.48 -15.69
C ASP A 92 -12.19 13.72 -16.42
N PHE A 93 -13.14 13.51 -17.32
CA PHE A 93 -13.92 14.56 -17.96
C PHE A 93 -15.32 14.61 -17.35
N GLN A 94 -15.78 15.80 -16.97
CA GLN A 94 -17.15 16.04 -16.54
C GLN A 94 -17.83 17.01 -17.52
N SER A 95 -18.94 16.59 -18.11
CA SER A 95 -19.60 17.36 -19.20
C SER A 95 -18.61 17.77 -20.30
N ASP A 96 -17.74 16.83 -20.68
CA ASP A 96 -16.66 16.98 -21.66
C ASP A 96 -15.55 18.00 -21.33
N VAL A 97 -15.55 18.56 -20.12
CA VAL A 97 -14.46 19.41 -19.61
C VAL A 97 -13.51 18.57 -18.75
N LEU A 98 -12.20 18.69 -19.00
CA LEU A 98 -11.18 18.04 -18.17
C LEU A 98 -11.29 18.54 -16.73
N HIS A 99 -11.59 17.63 -15.81
CA HIS A 99 -11.78 17.94 -14.40
C HIS A 99 -10.53 17.67 -13.57
N ARG A 100 -9.89 16.51 -13.78
CA ARG A 100 -8.70 16.06 -13.00
C ARG A 100 -8.00 14.88 -13.65
N TYR A 101 -6.84 14.54 -13.09
CA TYR A 101 -6.18 13.26 -13.26
C TYR A 101 -6.10 12.55 -11.91
N LEU A 102 -6.42 11.26 -11.89
CA LEU A 102 -6.08 10.38 -10.77
C LEU A 102 -5.02 9.41 -11.26
N VAL A 103 -3.88 9.38 -10.57
CA VAL A 103 -2.71 8.59 -10.97
C VAL A 103 -2.40 7.59 -9.87
N ALA A 104 -2.32 6.32 -10.24
CA ALA A 104 -1.73 5.27 -9.42
C ALA A 104 -0.34 4.92 -10.00
N GLN A 105 0.66 4.75 -9.13
CA GLN A 105 2.01 4.37 -9.54
C GLN A 105 2.51 3.17 -8.73
N LYS A 106 3.09 2.18 -9.43
CA LYS A 106 3.79 1.05 -8.81
C LYS A 106 5.12 1.53 -8.20
N MET A 107 5.27 1.44 -6.88
CA MET A 107 6.42 2.02 -6.16
C MET A 107 7.54 1.02 -5.86
N GLY A 108 7.21 -0.27 -5.78
CA GLY A 108 8.14 -1.36 -5.41
C GLY A 108 7.72 -2.69 -6.02
N GLU A 109 8.47 -3.76 -5.75
CA GLU A 109 8.20 -5.09 -6.33
C GLU A 109 7.05 -5.84 -5.63
N GLY A 110 6.73 -5.50 -4.38
CA GLY A 110 5.66 -6.17 -3.62
C GLY A 110 4.28 -5.88 -4.21
N SER A 111 3.34 -6.82 -4.19
CA SER A 111 1.99 -6.66 -4.78
C SER A 111 1.32 -5.35 -4.37
N ALA A 112 1.42 -5.02 -3.09
CA ALA A 112 0.78 -3.86 -2.45
C ALA A 112 1.52 -2.53 -2.60
N ASP A 113 2.72 -2.50 -3.20
CA ASP A 113 3.51 -1.26 -3.31
C ASP A 113 2.95 -0.35 -4.42
N TRP A 114 1.83 0.29 -4.12
CA TRP A 114 1.12 1.25 -4.97
C TRP A 114 0.87 2.54 -4.20
N ALA A 115 1.17 3.67 -4.85
CA ALA A 115 0.83 5.00 -4.35
C ALA A 115 -0.15 5.69 -5.30
N TYR A 116 -0.90 6.66 -4.77
CA TYR A 116 -1.97 7.36 -5.48
C TYR A 116 -1.83 8.87 -5.32
N GLN A 117 -2.18 9.63 -6.35
CA GLN A 117 -2.23 11.08 -6.28
C GLN A 117 -3.29 11.65 -7.22
N TRP A 118 -3.95 12.70 -6.75
CA TRP A 118 -4.79 13.58 -7.55
C TRP A 118 -3.97 14.74 -8.12
N PHE A 119 -4.11 14.98 -9.42
CA PHE A 119 -3.60 16.17 -10.07
C PHE A 119 -4.72 17.01 -10.69
N TRP A 120 -4.59 18.31 -10.59
CA TRP A 120 -5.45 19.28 -11.28
C TRP A 120 -5.21 19.24 -12.80
N PRO A 121 -6.10 19.85 -13.62
CA PRO A 121 -5.91 19.92 -15.07
C PRO A 121 -4.57 20.54 -15.51
N ASP A 122 -4.03 21.47 -14.71
CA ASP A 122 -2.71 22.10 -14.91
C ASP A 122 -1.53 21.21 -14.44
N LYS A 123 -1.83 19.98 -13.97
CA LYS A 123 -0.89 18.96 -13.47
C LYS A 123 -0.26 19.31 -12.12
N SER A 124 -0.76 20.32 -11.42
CA SER A 124 -0.38 20.57 -10.03
C SER A 124 -1.01 19.53 -9.09
N ILE A 125 -0.32 19.23 -7.99
CA ILE A 125 -0.82 18.29 -6.97
C ILE A 125 -1.95 18.94 -6.19
N LYS A 126 -3.04 18.20 -5.96
CA LYS A 126 -4.05 18.58 -4.98
C LYS A 126 -3.53 18.26 -3.56
N ALA A 127 -2.95 19.27 -2.91
CA ALA A 127 -2.21 19.10 -1.64
C ALA A 127 -3.08 18.73 -0.43
N ASP A 128 -4.36 19.07 -0.46
CA ASP A 128 -5.33 18.79 0.61
C ASP A 128 -6.09 17.46 0.39
N GLU A 129 -5.68 16.64 -0.57
CA GLU A 129 -6.32 15.36 -0.87
C GLU A 129 -5.92 14.26 0.11
N ASN A 130 -6.92 13.49 0.60
CA ASN A 130 -6.66 12.33 1.43
C ASN A 130 -6.36 11.08 0.57
N VAL A 131 -5.12 10.99 0.09
CA VAL A 131 -4.67 9.90 -0.80
C VAL A 131 -4.74 8.50 -0.15
N ALA A 132 -4.83 8.40 1.18
CA ALA A 132 -5.03 7.12 1.87
C ALA A 132 -6.40 6.49 1.55
N GLN A 133 -7.41 7.31 1.24
CA GLN A 133 -8.73 6.79 0.83
C GLN A 133 -8.67 6.11 -0.54
N CYS A 134 -7.82 6.60 -1.46
CA CYS A 134 -7.60 5.95 -2.75
C CYS A 134 -7.09 4.52 -2.56
N TYR A 135 -6.03 4.34 -1.77
CA TYR A 135 -5.48 3.02 -1.45
C TYR A 135 -6.53 2.12 -0.77
N SER A 136 -7.27 2.66 0.21
CA SER A 136 -8.28 1.91 0.97
C SER A 136 -9.34 1.23 0.07
N CYS A 137 -9.84 1.94 -0.94
CA CYS A 137 -10.79 1.38 -1.91
C CYS A 137 -10.12 0.35 -2.85
N HIS A 138 -8.91 0.67 -3.31
CA HIS A 138 -8.19 -0.16 -4.28
C HIS A 138 -7.62 -1.46 -3.70
N ARG A 139 -7.39 -1.54 -2.38
CA ARG A 139 -6.89 -2.77 -1.72
C ARG A 139 -7.76 -4.00 -1.98
N SER A 140 -9.06 -3.79 -2.20
CA SER A 140 -10.01 -4.87 -2.53
C SER A 140 -9.76 -5.52 -3.90
N ARG A 141 -8.84 -4.95 -4.69
CA ARG A 141 -8.45 -5.38 -6.04
C ARG A 141 -7.00 -5.82 -6.11
N GLU A 142 -6.39 -6.23 -4.99
CA GLU A 142 -5.02 -6.73 -4.98
C GLU A 142 -4.80 -7.89 -5.98
N ASP A 143 -5.79 -8.79 -6.12
CA ASP A 143 -5.82 -9.90 -7.09
C ASP A 143 -5.78 -9.43 -8.56
N ARG A 144 -6.03 -8.15 -8.80
CA ARG A 144 -6.13 -7.49 -10.11
C ARG A 144 -5.15 -6.33 -10.22
N GLN A 145 -4.01 -6.44 -9.55
CA GLN A 145 -2.96 -5.41 -9.54
C GLN A 145 -3.51 -4.03 -9.17
N PHE A 146 -4.47 -4.00 -8.23
CA PHE A 146 -5.13 -2.79 -7.72
C PHE A 146 -5.93 -2.01 -8.80
N MET A 147 -6.26 -2.62 -9.94
CA MET A 147 -7.00 -1.97 -11.03
C MET A 147 -8.45 -2.45 -11.08
N PHE A 148 -9.42 -1.53 -10.99
CA PHE A 148 -10.83 -1.85 -11.23
C PHE A 148 -11.13 -2.19 -12.70
N THR A 149 -10.30 -1.69 -13.61
CA THR A 149 -10.37 -1.86 -15.07
C THR A 149 -9.37 -2.89 -15.59
N PHE A 150 -8.88 -3.78 -14.70
CA PHE A 150 -7.93 -4.84 -15.07
C PHE A 150 -8.45 -5.73 -16.20
N THR A 151 -9.73 -6.10 -16.17
CA THR A 151 -10.34 -6.93 -17.19
C THR A 151 -10.38 -6.22 -18.55
N ASP A 152 -10.60 -4.91 -18.57
CA ASP A 152 -10.52 -4.12 -19.80
C ASP A 152 -9.09 -4.11 -20.37
N ALA A 153 -8.09 -3.88 -19.51
CA ALA A 153 -6.67 -3.92 -19.88
C ALA A 153 -6.27 -5.28 -20.45
N LEU A 154 -6.76 -6.38 -19.85
CA LEU A 154 -6.54 -7.74 -20.34
C LEU A 154 -7.19 -7.98 -21.71
N SER A 155 -8.34 -7.36 -21.98
CA SER A 155 -9.12 -7.53 -23.21
C SER A 155 -8.72 -6.63 -24.37
N LEU A 156 -7.85 -5.64 -24.14
CA LEU A 156 -7.36 -4.75 -25.18
C LEU A 156 -6.73 -5.57 -26.31
N LYS A 157 -7.15 -5.36 -27.55
CA LYS A 157 -6.60 -6.07 -28.71
C LYS A 157 -5.26 -5.47 -29.12
#